data_AF-A0A2E7Z322-F1
#
_entry.id   AF-A0A2E7Z322-F1
#
_cell.length_a   1.000
_cell.length_b   1.000
_cell.length_c   1.000
_cell.angle_alpha   90.00
_cell.angle_beta   90.00
_cell.angle_gamma   90.00
#
_symmetry.space_group_name_H-M   'P 1'
#
loop_
_entity.id
_entity.type
_entity.pdbx_description
1 polymer ?
#
loop_
_entity_poly.entity_id
_entity_poly.type
_entity_poly.pdbx_seq_one_letter_code
_entity_poly.pdbx_strand_id
1 'polypeptide(L)' 'MSLSTVALGQLGLRKFFRFLLDEEEITIDPTAKVKRVKFRNKPQPVYSTEEETEILKACKSVGCNGVRNRAIITVFSIQV' A
#
# COMPACT_ATOMS: atom_id res chain seq x y z
N MET A 1 6.78 13.94 -4.17
CA MET A 1 5.59 13.33 -3.52
C MET A 1 4.77 12.61 -4.57
N SER A 2 4.32 11.38 -4.33
CA SER A 2 3.49 10.63 -5.29
C SER A 2 2.02 11.09 -5.24
N LEU A 3 1.27 10.82 -6.30
CA LEU A 3 -0.18 11.07 -6.33
C LEU A 3 -0.93 10.28 -5.24
N SER A 4 -0.43 9.11 -4.86
CA SER A 4 -0.97 8.34 -3.72
C SER A 4 -0.78 9.07 -2.40
N THR A 5 0.39 9.67 -2.15
CA THR A 5 0.64 10.47 -0.95
C THR A 5 -0.32 11.66 -0.87
N VAL A 6 -0.54 12.36 -1.99
CA VAL A 6 -1.48 13.49 -2.03
C VAL A 6 -2.92 13.02 -1.78
N ALA A 7 -3.34 11.92 -2.39
CA ALA A 7 -4.68 11.37 -2.19
C ALA A 7 -4.93 10.94 -0.74
N LEU A 8 -3.94 10.32 -0.09
CA LEU A 8 -3.99 9.94 1.33
C LEU A 8 -4.04 11.18 2.24
N GLY A 9 -3.22 12.20 1.94
CA GLY A 9 -3.27 13.47 2.67
C GLY A 9 -4.62 14.17 2.57
N GLN A 10 -5.21 14.22 1.36
CA GLN A 10 -6.55 14.75 1.15
C GLN A 10 -7.63 13.94 1.90
N LEU A 11 -7.49 12.61 1.98
CA LEU A 11 -8.40 11.76 2.74
C LEU A 11 -8.28 12.03 4.25
N GLY A 12 -7.06 12.14 4.77
CA GLY A 12 -6.81 12.47 6.18
C GLY A 12 -7.43 13.82 6.57
N LEU A 13 -7.16 14.86 5.78
CA LEU A 13 -7.73 16.20 6.01
C LEU A 13 -9.26 16.17 6.00
N ARG A 14 -9.88 15.49 5.04
CA ARG A 14 -11.35 15.34 4.98
C ARG A 14 -11.92 14.65 6.20
N LYS A 15 -11.27 13.60 6.69
CA LYS A 15 -11.71 12.89 7.91
C LYS A 15 -11.58 13.79 9.15
N PHE A 16 -10.49 14.56 9.23
CA PHE A 16 -10.28 15.50 10.33
C PHE A 16 -11.35 16.59 10.37
N PHE A 17 -11.65 17.24 9.25
CA PHE A 17 -12.70 18.26 9.22
C PHE A 17 -14.10 17.69 9.38
N ARG A 18 -14.31 16.42 9.01
CA ARG A 18 -15.55 15.72 9.35
C ARG A 18 -15.70 15.55 10.85
N PHE A 19 -14.66 15.06 11.51
CA PHE A 19 -14.63 14.95 12.96
C PHE A 19 -14.94 16.31 13.63
N LEU A 20 -14.33 17.41 13.18
CA LEU A 20 -14.63 18.74 13.74
C LEU A 20 -16.08 19.21 13.50
N LEU A 21 -16.72 18.80 12.40
CA LEU A 21 -18.14 19.06 12.18
C LEU A 21 -19.01 18.23 13.12
N ASP A 22 -18.66 16.96 13.29
CA ASP A 22 -19.40 16.03 14.15
C ASP A 22 -19.31 16.44 15.63
N GLU A 23 -18.20 17.06 16.04
CA GLU A 23 -17.99 17.67 17.37
C GLU A 23 -18.52 19.12 17.46
N GLU A 24 -19.18 19.63 16.42
CA GLU A 24 -19.76 20.99 16.35
C GLU A 24 -18.75 22.15 16.53
N GLU A 25 -17.44 21.87 16.48
CA GLU A 25 -16.36 22.87 16.58
C GLU A 25 -16.32 23.80 15.35
N ILE A 26 -16.84 23.32 14.22
CA ILE A 26 -17.03 24.11 13.00
C ILE A 26 -18.42 23.87 12.43
N THR A 27 -18.92 24.80 11.62
CA THR A 27 -20.26 24.70 11.01
C THR A 27 -20.23 24.38 9.52
N ILE A 28 -19.07 24.48 8.87
CA ILE A 28 -18.89 24.30 7.42
C ILE A 28 -17.64 23.47 7.15
N ASP A 29 -17.73 22.45 6.28
CA ASP A 29 -16.58 21.65 5.81
C ASP A 29 -15.72 22.49 4.83
N PRO A 30 -14.49 22.91 5.19
CA PRO A 30 -13.62 23.65 4.28
C PRO A 30 -13.12 22.78 3.11
N THR A 31 -13.23 21.46 3.20
CA THR A 31 -12.80 20.53 2.16
C THR A 31 -13.91 20.16 1.16
N ALA A 32 -15.14 20.65 1.37
CA ALA A 32 -16.29 20.32 0.54
C ALA A 32 -16.06 20.59 -0.95
N LYS A 33 -15.40 21.72 -1.27
CA LYS A 33 -15.13 22.15 -2.66
C LYS A 33 -13.78 21.66 -3.22
N VAL A 34 -12.95 21.02 -2.39
CA VAL A 34 -11.62 20.55 -2.81
C VAL A 34 -11.77 19.34 -3.71
N LYS A 35 -11.37 19.43 -4.98
CA LYS A 35 -11.40 18.30 -5.92
C LYS A 35 -10.48 17.18 -5.42
N ARG A 36 -11.03 15.96 -5.36
CA ARG A 36 -10.26 14.75 -5.04
C ARG A 36 -9.30 14.42 -6.17
N VAL A 37 -8.03 14.19 -5.81
CA VAL A 37 -7.05 13.59 -6.73
C VAL A 37 -7.49 12.16 -7.00
N LYS A 38 -7.73 11.85 -8.27
CA LYS A 38 -7.97 10.47 -8.71
C LYS A 38 -6.63 9.80 -8.89
N PHE A 39 -6.32 8.84 -8.04
CA PHE A 39 -5.17 7.97 -8.21
C PHE A 39 -5.68 6.57 -8.55
N ARG A 40 -5.33 6.07 -9.72
CA ARG A 40 -5.55 4.66 -10.08
C ARG A 40 -4.33 3.89 -9.63
N ASN A 41 -4.48 3.07 -8.60
CA ASN A 41 -3.48 2.04 -8.29
C ASN A 41 -3.31 1.19 -9.54
N LYS A 42 -2.14 1.26 -10.17
CA LYS A 42 -1.74 0.20 -11.09
C LYS A 42 -1.50 -1.02 -10.20
N PRO A 43 -2.24 -2.13 -10.40
CA PRO A 43 -1.93 -3.34 -9.66
C PRO A 43 -0.47 -3.68 -9.92
N GLN A 44 0.24 -4.09 -8.87
CA GLN A 44 1.57 -4.63 -9.07
C GLN A 44 1.45 -5.89 -9.93
N PRO A 45 2.37 -6.11 -10.87
CA PRO A 45 2.39 -7.36 -11.61
C PRO A 45 2.52 -8.52 -10.62
N VAL A 46 1.73 -9.56 -10.83
CA VAL A 46 1.87 -10.81 -10.08
C VAL A 46 2.98 -11.60 -10.76
N TYR A 47 3.91 -12.14 -9.96
CA TYR A 47 4.94 -13.01 -10.49
C TYR A 47 4.33 -14.27 -11.09
N SER A 48 4.81 -14.66 -12.27
CA SER A 48 4.53 -15.99 -12.81
C SER A 48 5.23 -17.06 -11.95
N THR A 49 4.73 -18.28 -12.04
CA THR A 49 5.35 -19.44 -11.38
C THR A 49 6.81 -19.62 -11.79
N GLU A 50 7.15 -19.30 -13.04
CA GLU A 50 8.52 -19.31 -13.54
C GLU A 50 9.40 -18.29 -12.80
N GLU A 51 8.96 -17.03 -12.74
CA GLU A 51 9.66 -15.95 -12.00
C GLU A 51 9.81 -16.27 -10.51
N GLU A 52 8.78 -16.87 -9.88
CA GLU A 52 8.87 -17.32 -8.49
C GLU A 52 9.96 -18.37 -8.30
N THR A 53 10.10 -19.33 -9.22
CA THR A 53 11.17 -20.33 -9.14
C THR A 53 12.55 -19.71 -9.31
N GLU A 54 12.69 -18.69 -10.14
CA GLU A 54 13.94 -17.95 -10.31
C GLU A 54 14.31 -17.15 -9.07
N ILE A 55 13.32 -16.50 -8.43
CA ILE A 55 13.49 -15.79 -7.16
C ILE A 55 13.93 -16.77 -6.05
N LEU A 56 13.32 -17.95 -5.99
CA LEU A 56 13.69 -18.99 -5.03
C LEU A 56 15.09 -19.56 -5.28
N LYS A 57 15.51 -19.67 -6.54
CA LYS A 57 16.89 -20.07 -6.91
C LYS A 57 17.91 -18.98 -6.55
N ALA A 58 17.55 -17.71 -6.67
CA ALA A 58 18.41 -16.59 -6.29
C ALA A 58 18.65 -16.52 -4.77
N CYS A 59 17.72 -17.05 -3.97
CA CYS A 59 17.92 -17.24 -2.54
C CYS A 59 18.93 -18.38 -2.29
N LYS A 60 20.22 -18.04 -2.25
CA LYS A 60 21.31 -18.98 -1.92
C LYS A 60 20.94 -19.75 -0.65
N SER A 61 20.91 -21.07 -0.68
CA SER A 61 20.66 -21.90 0.52
C SER A 61 21.84 -21.94 1.50
N VAL A 62 22.92 -21.21 1.20
CA VAL A 62 24.14 -21.16 2.02
C VAL A 62 24.07 -19.95 2.95
N GLY A 63 24.08 -20.23 4.26
CA GLY A 63 24.05 -19.23 5.32
C GLY A 63 22.64 -18.89 5.82
N CYS A 64 22.57 -18.41 7.06
CA CYS A 64 21.31 -18.17 7.78
C CYS A 64 20.35 -17.21 7.05
N ASN A 65 20.87 -16.19 6.39
CA ASN A 65 20.06 -15.21 5.65
C ASN A 65 19.40 -15.83 4.41
N GLY A 66 20.12 -16.72 3.73
CA GLY A 66 19.64 -17.39 2.54
C GLY A 66 18.50 -18.37 2.83
N VAL A 67 18.67 -19.19 3.87
CA VAL A 67 17.63 -20.09 4.38
C VAL A 67 16.40 -19.31 4.84
N ARG A 68 16.59 -18.20 5.57
CA ARG A 68 15.51 -17.33 6.03
C ARG A 68 14.74 -16.71 4.86
N ASN A 69 15.42 -16.12 3.89
CA ASN A 69 14.77 -15.47 2.75
C ASN A 69 13.97 -16.47 1.93
N ARG A 70 14.53 -17.67 1.68
CA ARG A 70 13.83 -18.75 1.00
C ARG A 70 12.58 -19.18 1.76
N ALA A 71 12.66 -19.34 3.08
CA ALA A 71 11.51 -19.70 3.91
C ALA A 71 10.41 -18.62 3.88
N ILE A 72 10.79 -17.34 4.02
CA ILE A 72 9.86 -16.20 3.94
C ILE A 72 9.12 -16.19 2.62
N ILE A 73 9.86 -16.24 1.50
CA ILE A 73 9.24 -16.19 0.16
C ILE A 73 8.34 -17.40 -0.06
N THR A 74 8.78 -18.60 0.34
CA THR A 74 7.95 -19.81 0.23
C THR A 74 6.63 -19.67 1.00
N VAL A 75 6.64 -19.07 2.21
CA VAL A 75 5.43 -18.85 3.01
C VAL A 75 4.49 -17.84 2.34
N PHE A 76 5.02 -16.77 1.76
CA PHE A 76 4.21 -15.72 1.14
C PHE A 76 3.75 -16.04 -0.30
N SER A 77 4.42 -16.95 -1.00
CA SER A 77 4.01 -17.43 -2.33
C SER A 77 2.88 -18.46 -2.28
N ILE A 78 2.61 -19.09 -1.13
CA ILE A 78 1.44 -19.97 -0.94
C ILE A 78 0.25 -19.09 -0.55
N GLN A 79 -0.32 -18.38 -1.51
CA GLN A 79 -1.67 -17.81 -1.39
C GLN A 79 -2.50 -18.31 -2.57
N VAL A 80 -3.37 -19.27 -2.25
CA VAL A 80 -4.48 -19.77 -3.10
C VAL A 80 -5.58 -18.71 -3.16
#